data_AF-A0A942CVN3-F1
#
_entry.id   AF-A0A942CVN3-F1
#
_cell.length_a   1.000
_cell.length_b   1.000
_cell.length_c   1.000
_cell.angle_alpha   90.00
_cell.angle_beta   90.00
_cell.angle_gamma   90.00
#
_symmetry.space_group_name_H-M   'P 1'
#
loop_
_entity.id
_entity.type
_entity.pdbx_description
1 polymer ?
#
loop_
_entity_poly.entity_id
_entity_poly.type
_entity_poly.pdbx_seq_one_letter_code
_entity_poly.pdbx_strand_id
1 'polypeptide(L)'
;MSERLGHEISLTEHELGEIRMLIHERTGISFDESRERFFSTRVREHMQEKGHKRGTELLRSVRKANSEYQMLLERLLTQETTFFRYPGVYEAF
;
A
#
# COMPACT_ATOMS: atom_id res chain seq x y z
N MET A 1 17.61 29.32 -4.06
CA MET A 1 16.24 28.78 -4.24
C MET A 1 16.31 27.80 -5.40
N SER A 2 16.39 26.50 -5.12
CA SER A 2 16.48 25.47 -6.16
C SER A 2 15.14 24.75 -6.16
N GLU A 3 14.31 25.07 -7.15
CA GLU A 3 13.03 24.42 -7.39
C GLU A 3 13.28 22.94 -7.62
N ARG A 4 12.89 22.11 -6.64
CA ARG A 4 12.78 20.67 -6.86
C ARG A 4 11.63 20.48 -7.83
N LEU A 5 11.95 20.37 -9.12
CA LEU A 5 11.06 19.77 -10.12
C LEU A 5 10.65 18.39 -9.59
N GLY A 6 9.50 18.34 -8.91
CA GLY A 6 8.85 17.10 -8.53
C GLY A 6 8.59 16.34 -9.81
N HIS A 7 9.39 15.31 -10.07
CA HIS A 7 9.12 14.39 -11.16
C HIS A 7 7.75 13.77 -10.87
N GLU A 8 6.77 14.08 -11.70
CA GLU A 8 5.40 13.61 -11.52
C GLU A 8 5.40 12.08 -11.53
N ILE A 9 5.00 11.47 -10.42
CA ILE A 9 4.89 10.03 -10.30
C ILE A 9 3.76 9.57 -11.23
N SER A 10 4.10 8.74 -12.20
CA SER A 10 3.13 8.19 -13.14
C SER A 10 2.61 6.87 -12.60
N LEU A 11 1.35 6.89 -12.17
CA LEU A 11 0.62 5.69 -11.73
C LEU A 11 -0.72 5.67 -12.46
N THR A 12 -0.86 4.73 -13.39
CA THR A 12 -2.08 4.52 -14.17
C THR A 12 -3.11 3.70 -13.40
N GLU A 13 -4.37 3.81 -13.78
CA GLU A 13 -5.46 3.00 -13.20
C GLU A 13 -5.21 1.50 -13.39
N HIS A 14 -4.67 1.10 -14.54
CA HIS A 14 -4.33 -0.29 -14.80
C HIS A 14 -3.24 -0.79 -13.84
N GLU A 15 -2.15 -0.05 -13.67
CA GLU A 15 -1.08 -0.43 -12.74
C GLU A 15 -1.58 -0.48 -11.29
N LEU A 16 -2.46 0.44 -10.91
CA LEU A 16 -3.09 0.46 -9.59
C LEU A 16 -3.97 -0.78 -9.37
N GLY A 17 -4.74 -1.18 -10.39
CA GLY A 17 -5.51 -2.42 -10.39
C GLY A 17 -4.62 -3.67 -10.27
N GLU A 18 -3.49 -3.71 -10.97
CA GLU A 18 -2.51 -4.81 -10.86
C GLU A 18 -1.93 -4.93 -9.44
N ILE A 19 -1.64 -3.81 -8.79
CA ILE A 19 -1.16 -3.80 -7.39
C ILE A 19 -2.24 -4.34 -6.46
N ARG A 20 -3.50 -3.93 -6.65
CA ARG A 20 -4.64 -4.43 -5.87
C ARG A 20 -4.81 -5.94 -6.03
N MET A 21 -4.77 -6.42 -7.26
CA MET A 21 -4.86 -7.85 -7.57
C MET A 21 -3.71 -8.63 -6.91
N LEU A 22 -2.48 -8.13 -7.01
CA LEU A 22 -1.33 -8.76 -6.37
C LEU A 22 -1.49 -8.89 -4.85
N ILE A 23 -2.01 -7.85 -4.18
CA ILE A 23 -2.24 -7.91 -2.74
C ILE A 23 -3.34 -8.93 -2.41
N HIS A 24 -4.44 -8.89 -3.16
CA HIS A 24 -5.54 -9.83 -2.98
C HIS A 24 -5.11 -11.29 -3.17
N GLU A 25 -4.37 -11.60 -4.23
CA GLU A 25 -3.86 -12.95 -4.50
C GLU A 25 -2.96 -13.48 -3.39
N ARG A 26 -2.13 -12.62 -2.77
CA ARG A 26 -1.15 -13.04 -1.75
C ARG A 26 -1.71 -13.07 -0.33
N THR A 27 -2.75 -12.29 -0.03
CA THR A 27 -3.23 -12.08 1.36
C THR A 27 -4.73 -12.27 1.55
N GLY A 28 -5.51 -12.28 0.48
CA GLY A 28 -6.97 -12.23 0.51
C GLY A 28 -7.55 -10.83 0.83
N ILE A 29 -6.72 -9.82 1.11
CA ILE A 29 -7.20 -8.47 1.43
C ILE A 29 -7.72 -7.81 0.15
N SER A 30 -8.94 -7.26 0.23
CA SER A 30 -9.55 -6.47 -0.84
C SER A 30 -9.58 -4.99 -0.47
N PHE A 31 -9.16 -4.14 -1.40
CA PHE A 31 -9.36 -2.70 -1.33
C PHE A 31 -10.52 -2.34 -2.25
N ASP A 32 -11.70 -2.16 -1.67
CA ASP A 32 -12.90 -1.78 -2.40
C ASP A 32 -12.88 -0.31 -2.85
N GLU A 33 -13.86 0.05 -3.68
CA GLU A 33 -14.00 1.41 -4.25
C GLU A 33 -14.10 2.51 -3.18
N SER A 34 -14.62 2.19 -1.98
CA SER A 34 -14.74 3.16 -0.89
C SER A 34 -13.36 3.62 -0.39
N ARG A 35 -12.33 2.80 -0.59
CA ARG A 35 -10.94 3.06 -0.17
C ARG A 35 -10.02 3.46 -1.32
N GLU A 36 -10.54 3.63 -2.54
CA GLU A 36 -9.76 3.93 -3.76
C GLU A 36 -8.84 5.14 -3.59
N ARG A 37 -9.38 6.23 -3.03
CA ARG A 37 -8.60 7.46 -2.79
C ARG A 37 -7.47 7.21 -1.80
N PHE A 38 -7.74 6.49 -0.71
CA PHE A 38 -6.72 6.15 0.28
C PHE A 38 -5.65 5.25 -0.32
N PHE A 39 -6.07 4.19 -1.01
CA PHE A 39 -5.18 3.23 -1.67
C PHE A 39 -4.26 3.91 -2.68
N SER A 40 -4.82 4.65 -3.64
CA SER A 40 -4.04 5.34 -4.67
C SER A 40 -3.07 6.38 -4.09
N THR A 41 -3.47 7.13 -3.06
CA THR A 41 -2.58 8.06 -2.36
C THR A 41 -1.43 7.34 -1.69
N ARG A 42 -1.70 6.29 -0.90
CA ARG A 42 -0.64 5.55 -0.18
C ARG A 42 0.34 4.86 -1.12
N VAL A 43 -0.13 4.32 -2.25
CA VAL A 43 0.74 3.75 -3.29
C VAL A 43 1.64 4.81 -3.89
N ARG A 44 1.11 6.00 -4.26
CA ARG A 44 1.94 7.10 -4.79
C ARG A 44 2.96 7.59 -3.79
N GLU A 45 2.57 7.76 -2.52
CA GLU A 45 3.49 8.16 -1.46
C GLU A 45 4.59 7.11 -1.28
N HIS A 46 4.27 5.82 -1.39
CA HIS A 46 5.23 4.72 -1.30
C HIS A 46 6.22 4.76 -2.47
N MET A 47 5.70 4.94 -3.69
CA MET A 47 6.53 5.15 -4.88
C MET A 47 7.48 6.33 -4.72
N GLN A 48 7.00 7.45 -4.16
CA GLN A 48 7.80 8.64 -3.92
C GLN A 48 8.96 8.36 -2.96
N GLU A 49 8.67 7.69 -1.84
CA GLU A 49 9.66 7.36 -0.82
C GLU A 49 10.73 6.40 -1.33
N LYS A 50 10.33 5.46 -2.20
CA LYS A 50 11.21 4.45 -2.79
C LYS A 50 11.90 4.89 -4.07
N GLY A 51 11.57 6.08 -4.59
CA GLY A 51 12.13 6.61 -5.83
C GLY A 51 11.62 5.90 -7.10
N HIS A 52 10.47 5.23 -7.02
CA HIS A 52 9.80 4.65 -8.20
C HIS A 52 9.08 5.75 -8.98
N LYS A 53 9.43 5.90 -10.25
CA LYS A 53 8.83 6.93 -11.13
C LYS A 53 7.58 6.44 -11.85
N ARG A 54 7.45 5.12 -12.02
CA ARG A 54 6.39 4.44 -12.78
C ARG A 54 5.80 3.28 -12.01
N GLY A 55 4.49 3.04 -12.12
CA GLY A 55 3.82 1.92 -11.44
C GLY A 55 4.44 0.55 -11.79
N THR A 56 4.86 0.37 -13.04
CA THR A 56 5.63 -0.82 -13.49
C THR A 56 6.93 -1.06 -12.72
N GLU A 57 7.63 -0.02 -12.27
CA GLU A 57 8.84 -0.17 -11.46
C GLU A 57 8.51 -0.71 -10.07
N LEU A 58 7.46 -0.17 -9.44
CA LEU A 58 6.93 -0.67 -8.17
C LEU A 58 6.49 -2.13 -8.31
N LEU A 59 5.66 -2.45 -9.31
CA LEU A 59 5.18 -3.80 -9.59
C LEU A 59 6.32 -4.81 -9.75
N ARG A 60 7.37 -4.44 -10.49
CA ARG A 60 8.57 -5.28 -10.63
C ARG A 60 9.28 -5.46 -9.30
N SER A 61 9.38 -4.41 -8.50
CA SER A 61 10.04 -4.42 -7.19
C SER A 61 9.31 -5.34 -6.18
N VAL A 62 7.99 -5.16 -6.03
CA VAL A 62 7.18 -5.95 -5.09
C VAL A 62 7.05 -7.42 -5.49
N ARG A 63 7.11 -7.74 -6.80
CA ARG A 63 7.14 -9.13 -7.28
C ARG A 63 8.51 -9.78 -7.08
N LYS A 64 9.60 -9.00 -7.13
CA LYS A 64 10.98 -9.50 -7.00
C LYS A 64 11.40 -9.69 -5.54
N ALA A 65 11.00 -8.79 -4.64
CA ALA A 65 11.46 -8.76 -3.26
C ALA A 65 10.28 -8.75 -2.27
N ASN A 66 10.20 -9.80 -1.44
CA ASN A 66 9.17 -9.88 -0.40
C ASN A 66 9.26 -8.74 0.62
N SER A 67 10.46 -8.23 0.92
CA SER A 67 10.61 -7.08 1.84
C SER A 67 9.91 -5.83 1.31
N GLU A 68 10.01 -5.56 0.01
CA GLU A 68 9.35 -4.41 -0.61
C GLU A 68 7.82 -4.57 -0.59
N TYR A 69 7.35 -5.79 -0.86
CA TYR A 69 5.92 -6.12 -0.73
C TYR A 69 5.40 -5.90 0.70
N GLN A 70 6.14 -6.34 1.72
CA GLN A 70 5.75 -6.14 3.12
C GLN A 70 5.69 -4.65 3.49
N MET A 71 6.68 -3.86 3.09
CA MET A 71 6.68 -2.42 3.35
C MET A 71 5.49 -1.70 2.70
N LEU A 72 5.14 -2.06 1.46
CA LEU A 72 3.94 -1.53 0.80
C LEU A 72 2.68 -1.92 1.58
N LEU A 73 2.56 -3.20 1.97
CA LEU A 73 1.40 -3.71 2.68
C LEU A 73 1.23 -3.04 4.05
N GLU A 74 2.30 -2.91 4.82
CA GLU A 74 2.32 -2.24 6.12
C GLU A 74 1.77 -0.81 6.03
N ARG A 75 2.14 -0.08 4.97
CA ARG A 75 1.66 1.29 4.73
C ARG A 75 0.18 1.36 4.32
N LEU A 76 -0.34 0.30 3.72
CA LEU A 76 -1.73 0.23 3.29
C LEU A 76 -2.70 -0.22 4.39
N LEU A 77 -2.18 -0.85 5.45
CA LEU A 77 -3.00 -1.42 6.52
C LEU A 77 -3.04 -0.52 7.76
N THR A 78 -4.21 -0.49 8.40
CA THR A 78 -4.35 0.08 9.74
C THR A 78 -3.83 -0.93 10.75
N GLN A 79 -2.70 -0.62 11.38
CA GLN A 79 -2.05 -1.49 12.36
C GLN A 79 -2.34 -1.09 13.81
N GLU A 80 -3.08 0.00 14.02
CA GLU A 80 -3.38 0.49 15.36
C GLU A 80 -4.17 -0.55 16.16
N THR A 81 -3.61 -0.91 17.30
CA THR A 81 -4.17 -1.86 18.27
C THR A 81 -3.82 -1.42 19.69
N THR A 82 -4.56 -1.95 20.67
CA THR A 82 -4.41 -1.59 22.08
C THR A 82 -4.49 -2.84 22.95
N PHE A 83 -3.86 -2.79 24.13
CA PHE A 83 -4.04 -3.85 25.15
C PHE A 83 -5.52 -3.94 25.52
N PHE A 84 -6.05 -5.16 25.54
CA PHE A 84 -7.47 -5.42 25.78
C PHE A 84 -8.41 -4.61 24.88
N ARG A 85 -8.12 -4.48 23.57
CA ARG A 85 -8.94 -3.72 22.61
C ARG A 85 -10.45 -4.00 22.71
N TYR A 86 -10.82 -5.25 23.01
CA TYR A 86 -12.19 -5.66 23.29
C TYR A 86 -12.24 -6.37 24.65
N PRO A 87 -12.30 -5.64 25.79
CA PRO A 87 -12.14 -6.22 27.12
C PRO A 87 -13.11 -7.37 27.41
N GLY A 88 -14.37 -7.25 26.99
CA GLY A 88 -15.40 -8.28 27.21
C GLY A 88 -15.12 -9.64 26.55
N VAL A 89 -14.22 -9.72 25.57
CA VAL A 89 -13.77 -11.02 25.01
C VAL A 89 -12.90 -11.79 26.00
N TYR A 90 -12.21 -11.09 26.89
CA TYR A 90 -11.32 -11.67 27.89
C TYR A 90 -12.04 -12.07 29.19
N GLU A 91 -13.29 -11.63 29.35
CA GLU A 91 -14.14 -11.95 30.51
C GLU A 91 -14.93 -13.26 30.34
N ALA A 92 -14.83 -13.92 29.18
CA ALA A 92 -15.52 -15.18 28.90
C ALA A 92 -14.80 -16.39 29.54
N PHE A 93 -14.94 -16.55 30.86
CA PHE A 93 -14.65 -17.79 31.60
C PHE A 93 -15.61 -17.96 32.78
#